data_AF-A0A9D4G6Y4-F1
#
_entry.id   AF-A0A9D4G6Y4-F1
#
_cell.length_a   1.000
_cell.length_b   1.000
_cell.length_c   1.000
_cell.angle_alpha   90.00
_cell.angle_beta   90.00
_cell.angle_gamma   90.00
#
_symmetry.space_group_name_H-M   'P 1'
#
loop_
_entity.id
_entity.type
_entity.pdbx_description
1 polymer ?
#
loop_
_entity_poly.entity_id
_entity_poly.type
_entity_poly.pdbx_seq_one_letter_code
_entity_poly.pdbx_strand_id
1 'polypeptide(L)'
;MIRFLNWRCSGTVILLILVIKKLCCLIPLAANTTECDFEQTTLCGYSQDNTDNFDWTWNSGDTPSSLTGPSTDHTTGNSTGHYVYIESSAPRTNGEKARLTSPSYQLQVSG
;
A
#
# COMPACT_ATOMS: atom_id res chain seq x y z
N MET A 1 -12.65 -7.79 -4.69
CA MET A 1 -12.04 -7.07 -3.56
C MET A 1 -10.58 -7.49 -3.45
N ILE A 2 -9.67 -6.65 -3.93
CA ILE A 2 -8.23 -6.82 -3.69
C ILE A 2 -7.87 -5.82 -2.60
N ARG A 3 -7.52 -6.33 -1.42
CA ARG A 3 -7.04 -5.53 -0.29
C ARG A 3 -5.53 -5.46 -0.42
N PHE A 4 -4.97 -4.30 -0.68
CA PHE A 4 -3.54 -4.11 -0.46
C PHE A 4 -3.35 -3.72 1.00
N LEU A 5 -3.27 -4.76 1.82
CA LEU A 5 -2.78 -4.66 3.19
C LEU A 5 -1.29 -4.33 3.08
N ASN A 6 -0.95 -3.06 3.32
CA ASN A 6 0.37 -2.53 3.63
C ASN A 6 1.53 -3.02 2.72
N TRP A 7 1.97 -2.16 1.80
CA TRP A 7 3.25 -2.37 1.11
C TRP A 7 4.41 -2.06 2.07
N ARG A 8 4.87 -3.08 2.80
CA ARG A 8 6.25 -3.06 3.28
C ARG A 8 7.16 -3.27 2.08
N CYS A 9 7.63 -2.18 1.50
CA CYS A 9 8.72 -2.22 0.53
C CYS A 9 10.04 -2.50 1.27
N SER A 10 10.16 -3.70 1.86
CA SER A 10 11.45 -4.25 2.26
C SER A 10 11.85 -5.22 1.17
N GLY A 11 12.72 -4.77 0.27
CA GLY A 11 13.22 -5.58 -0.83
C GLY A 11 13.82 -6.87 -0.29
N THR A 12 13.17 -8.01 -0.51
CA THR A 12 13.80 -9.32 -0.44
C THR A 12 13.06 -10.26 -1.38
N VAL A 13 13.59 -10.43 -2.59
CA VAL A 13 13.36 -11.65 -3.37
C VAL A 13 14.03 -12.78 -2.59
N ILE A 14 13.23 -13.59 -1.90
CA ILE A 14 13.73 -14.77 -1.19
C ILE A 14 13.90 -15.89 -2.23
N LEU A 15 15.07 -15.96 -2.86
CA LEU A 15 15.58 -17.23 -3.37
C LEU A 15 16.40 -17.87 -2.24
N LEU A 16 16.02 -19.08 -1.83
CA LEU A 16 16.80 -19.90 -0.90
C LEU A 16 18.27 -19.96 -1.37
N ILE A 17 19.21 -19.48 -0.55
CA ILE A 17 20.49 -20.10 -0.16
C ILE A 17 21.04 -19.29 1.04
N LEU A 18 21.71 -20.01 1.93
CA LEU A 18 22.07 -19.67 3.31
C LEU A 18 23.01 -18.45 3.45
N VAL A 19 22.94 -17.80 4.63
CA VAL A 19 23.96 -16.95 5.28
C VAL A 19 24.09 -15.46 4.87
N ILE A 20 23.02 -14.64 4.88
CA ILE A 20 23.16 -13.16 5.04
C ILE A 20 22.03 -12.55 5.87
N LYS A 21 21.49 -13.25 6.88
CA LYS A 21 20.40 -12.70 7.73
C LYS A 21 20.87 -11.62 8.73
N LYS A 22 22.11 -11.14 8.64
CA LYS A 22 22.68 -10.20 9.64
C LYS A 22 23.63 -9.13 9.11
N LEU A 23 23.82 -9.00 7.79
CA LEU A 23 24.65 -7.92 7.21
C LEU A 23 23.84 -6.80 6.52
N CYS A 24 22.52 -6.90 6.42
CA CYS A 24 21.66 -5.84 5.86
C CYS A 24 21.39 -4.68 6.86
N CYS A 25 21.99 -4.72 8.06
CA CYS A 25 21.72 -3.76 9.14
C CYS A 25 22.98 -3.04 9.66
N LEU A 26 24.15 -3.21 9.03
CA LEU A 26 25.42 -2.61 9.49
C LEU A 26 25.81 -1.30 8.79
N ILE A 27 25.00 -0.82 7.85
CA ILE A 27 25.13 0.52 7.30
C ILE A 27 23.90 1.27 7.81
N PRO A 28 24.04 2.41 8.53
CA PRO A 28 22.93 3.31 8.72
C PRO A 28 22.68 3.98 7.37
N LEU A 29 22.19 3.21 6.40
CA LEU A 29 21.43 3.82 5.32
C LEU A 29 20.27 4.45 6.08
N ALA A 30 20.21 5.77 6.08
CA ALA A 30 18.94 6.46 6.25
C ALA A 30 18.06 6.00 5.08
N ALA A 31 17.58 4.76 5.14
CA ALA A 31 16.41 4.36 4.44
C ALA A 31 15.35 5.28 5.02
N ASN A 32 15.05 6.35 4.30
CA ASN A 32 13.74 6.96 4.39
C ASN A 32 12.77 5.82 4.07
N THR A 33 12.42 5.05 5.10
CA THR A 33 11.32 4.12 5.05
C THR A 33 10.13 5.03 4.83
N THR A 34 9.73 5.21 3.57
CA THR A 34 8.44 5.84 3.28
C THR A 34 7.40 4.77 3.64
N GLU A 35 7.25 4.54 4.94
CA GLU A 35 6.13 3.79 5.46
C GLU A 35 4.90 4.63 5.19
N CYS A 36 4.02 4.11 4.35
CA CYS A 36 2.72 4.72 4.10
C CYS A 36 1.68 3.83 4.75
N ASP A 37 1.21 4.28 5.90
CA ASP A 37 0.10 3.67 6.64
C ASP A 37 -1.25 4.26 6.26
N PHE A 38 -1.27 5.28 5.39
CA PHE A 38 -2.46 6.01 4.91
C PHE A 38 -3.21 6.80 5.98
N GLU A 39 -2.64 7.01 7.16
CA GLU A 39 -3.28 7.81 8.22
C GLU A 39 -3.30 9.31 7.89
N GLN A 40 -2.50 9.72 6.90
CA GLN A 40 -2.58 11.05 6.29
C GLN A 40 -3.36 10.98 4.98
N THR A 41 -4.14 12.03 4.70
CA THR A 41 -4.93 12.16 3.46
C THR A 41 -4.08 12.30 2.19
N THR A 42 -2.76 12.43 2.31
CA THR A 42 -1.84 12.73 1.21
C THR A 42 -1.37 11.50 0.41
N LEU A 43 -1.91 10.31 0.70
CA LEU A 43 -1.49 9.02 0.11
C LEU A 43 0.04 8.80 0.12
N CYS A 44 0.77 9.51 0.98
CA CYS A 44 2.24 9.47 1.12
C CYS A 44 3.02 9.49 -0.20
N GLY A 45 2.54 10.25 -1.20
CA GLY A 45 3.19 10.37 -2.51
C GLY A 45 2.79 9.29 -3.52
N TYR A 46 1.90 8.37 -3.18
CA TYR A 46 1.22 7.57 -4.18
C TYR A 46 0.30 8.46 -5.02
N SER A 47 0.20 8.14 -6.30
CA SER A 47 -0.59 8.89 -7.28
C SER A 47 -1.58 7.97 -8.00
N GLN A 48 -2.81 8.45 -8.13
CA GLN A 48 -3.87 7.77 -8.86
C GLN A 48 -3.66 7.97 -10.35
N ASP A 49 -3.91 6.92 -11.14
CA ASP A 49 -3.91 7.05 -12.58
C ASP A 49 -5.32 7.37 -13.09
N ASN A 50 -5.63 8.66 -13.23
CA ASN A 50 -6.94 9.11 -13.69
C ASN A 50 -7.27 8.77 -15.16
N THR A 51 -6.42 8.00 -15.86
CA THR A 51 -6.66 7.52 -17.24
C THR A 51 -7.15 6.07 -17.30
N ASP A 52 -7.25 5.39 -16.17
CA ASP A 52 -7.82 4.05 -16.09
C ASP A 52 -9.35 4.06 -15.97
N ASN A 53 -9.94 2.94 -15.53
CA ASN A 53 -11.40 2.79 -15.52
C ASN A 53 -12.05 3.35 -14.26
N PHE A 54 -11.35 3.37 -13.13
CA PHE A 54 -11.87 3.86 -11.85
C PHE A 54 -10.75 4.00 -10.82
N ASP A 55 -10.96 4.93 -9.89
CA ASP A 55 -9.94 5.31 -8.91
C ASP A 55 -9.98 4.47 -7.62
N TRP A 56 -8.87 4.48 -6.91
CA TRP A 56 -8.80 3.97 -5.54
C TRP A 56 -9.55 4.90 -4.57
N THR A 57 -10.11 4.34 -3.51
CA THR A 57 -10.81 5.11 -2.49
C THR A 57 -10.05 5.05 -1.17
N TRP A 58 -9.75 6.21 -0.60
CA TRP A 58 -9.28 6.34 0.78
C TRP A 58 -10.49 6.35 1.72
N ASN A 59 -10.50 5.46 2.71
CA ASN A 59 -11.65 5.27 3.60
C ASN A 59 -11.23 4.85 5.00
N SER A 60 -12.16 5.04 5.95
CA SER A 60 -12.12 4.55 7.32
C SER A 60 -13.39 3.78 7.62
N GLY A 61 -13.34 2.77 8.48
CA GLY A 61 -14.54 1.98 8.82
C GLY A 61 -15.01 1.10 7.65
N ASP A 62 -16.30 0.76 7.64
CA ASP A 62 -16.91 -0.17 6.68
C ASP A 62 -16.87 0.30 5.22
N THR A 63 -16.84 -0.65 4.29
CA THR A 63 -17.02 -0.41 2.85
C THR A 63 -18.51 -0.35 2.48
N PRO A 64 -18.88 0.38 1.40
CA PRO A 64 -20.29 0.55 1.01
C PRO A 64 -21.01 -0.74 0.63
N SER A 65 -20.29 -1.74 0.11
CA SER A 65 -20.88 -3.03 -0.28
C SER A 65 -21.16 -3.89 0.95
N SER A 66 -22.39 -4.38 1.04
CA SER A 66 -22.86 -5.23 2.16
C SER A 66 -22.10 -6.54 2.26
N LEU A 67 -21.89 -7.02 3.49
CA LEU A 67 -21.17 -8.29 3.78
C LEU A 67 -19.74 -8.31 3.22
N THR A 68 -19.17 -7.12 3.02
CA THR A 68 -17.76 -6.95 2.68
C THR A 68 -17.06 -6.22 3.83
N GLY A 69 -15.85 -5.73 3.59
CA GLY A 69 -15.19 -4.86 4.57
C GLY A 69 -14.01 -4.12 3.93
N PRO A 70 -13.06 -3.63 4.72
CA PRO A 70 -12.88 -3.90 6.15
C PRO A 70 -13.80 -3.02 7.00
N SER A 71 -14.01 -3.39 8.26
CA SER A 71 -14.60 -2.50 9.27
C SER A 71 -13.56 -1.67 10.03
N THR A 72 -12.28 -2.03 9.91
CA THR A 72 -11.15 -1.39 10.57
C THR A 72 -9.90 -1.48 9.69
N ASP A 73 -9.03 -0.48 9.75
CA ASP A 73 -7.72 -0.58 9.08
C ASP A 73 -6.79 -1.57 9.79
N HIS A 74 -5.66 -1.90 9.16
CA HIS A 74 -4.69 -2.84 9.71
C HIS A 74 -3.69 -2.19 10.68
N THR A 75 -3.35 -0.91 10.48
CA THR A 75 -2.35 -0.17 11.25
C THR A 75 -2.85 0.13 12.65
N THR A 76 -4.04 0.73 12.77
CA THR A 76 -4.61 1.12 14.07
C THR A 76 -5.54 0.05 14.66
N GLY A 77 -6.04 -0.86 13.82
CA GLY A 77 -6.92 -1.95 14.25
C GLY A 77 -8.29 -1.49 14.72
N ASN A 78 -8.70 -0.26 14.38
CA ASN A 78 -9.99 0.29 14.76
C ASN A 78 -10.64 1.04 13.58
N SER A 79 -11.90 1.48 13.75
CA SER A 79 -12.69 2.08 12.67
C SER A 79 -12.28 3.51 12.30
N THR A 80 -11.35 4.12 13.05
CA THR A 80 -10.86 5.48 12.81
C THR A 80 -9.58 5.53 11.99
N GLY A 81 -8.85 4.41 11.88
CA GLY A 81 -7.71 4.35 10.98
C GLY A 81 -8.12 4.16 9.54
N HIS A 82 -7.15 4.33 8.65
CA HIS A 82 -7.41 4.56 7.25
C HIS A 82 -6.75 3.53 6.35
N TYR A 83 -7.37 3.29 5.21
CA TYR A 83 -6.87 2.37 4.21
C TYR A 83 -7.30 2.83 2.82
N VAL A 84 -6.66 2.26 1.80
CA VAL A 84 -7.03 2.49 0.41
C VAL A 84 -7.53 1.19 -0.19
N TYR A 85 -8.65 1.24 -0.92
CA TYR A 85 -9.26 0.06 -1.53
C TYR A 85 -9.87 0.36 -2.88
N ILE A 86 -10.24 -0.72 -3.58
CA ILE A 86 -11.09 -0.68 -4.76
C ILE A 86 -12.41 -1.39 -4.50
N GLU A 87 -13.51 -0.75 -4.92
CA GLU A 87 -14.81 -1.38 -4.95
C GLU A 87 -14.96 -2.14 -6.28
N SER A 88 -15.02 -3.47 -6.21
CA SER A 88 -15.13 -4.35 -7.38
C SER A 88 -16.55 -4.88 -7.59
N SER A 89 -17.50 -4.52 -6.73
CA SER A 89 -18.90 -4.87 -6.89
C SER A 89 -19.56 -4.03 -7.99
N ALA A 90 -20.83 -4.34 -8.28
CA ALA A 90 -21.59 -3.63 -9.28
C ALA A 90 -21.52 -2.10 -9.05
N PRO A 91 -21.32 -1.29 -10.11
CA PRO A 91 -21.48 -1.64 -11.52
C PRO A 91 -20.20 -2.12 -12.22
N ARG A 92 -19.12 -2.45 -11.50
CA ARG A 92 -17.86 -2.85 -12.12
C ARG A 92 -18.01 -4.10 -12.97
N THR A 93 -17.28 -4.13 -14.08
CA THR A 93 -17.30 -5.25 -15.05
C THR A 93 -15.92 -5.89 -15.20
N ASN A 94 -15.88 -7.13 -15.68
CA ASN A 94 -14.63 -7.87 -15.85
C ASN A 94 -13.73 -7.16 -16.88
N GLY A 95 -12.47 -6.92 -16.52
CA GLY A 95 -11.49 -6.26 -17.37
C GLY A 95 -11.22 -4.80 -17.01
N GLU A 96 -12.06 -4.19 -16.17
CA GLU A 96 -11.81 -2.85 -15.63
C GLU A 96 -10.58 -2.83 -14.70
N LYS A 97 -9.80 -1.76 -14.76
CA LYS A 97 -8.55 -1.59 -14.03
C LYS A 97 -8.54 -0.29 -13.23
N ALA A 98 -7.91 -0.37 -12.07
CA ALA A 98 -7.52 0.74 -11.22
C ALA A 98 -6.02 0.64 -10.93
N ARG A 99 -5.28 1.73 -11.04
CA ARG A 99 -3.84 1.81 -10.89
C ARG A 99 -3.48 2.90 -9.90
N LEU A 100 -2.69 2.50 -8.89
CA LEU A 100 -2.07 3.40 -7.94
C LEU A 100 -0.55 3.30 -8.13
N THR A 101 0.09 4.42 -8.43
CA THR A 101 1.51 4.49 -8.74
C THR A 101 2.27 4.97 -7.51
N SER A 102 3.28 4.20 -7.09
CA SER A 102 4.14 4.57 -5.96
C SER A 102 5.03 5.79 -6.28
N PRO A 103 5.49 6.54 -5.27
CA PRO A 103 6.51 7.57 -5.47
C PRO A 103 7.83 6.96 -5.96
N SER A 104 8.70 7.79 -6.54
CA SER A 104 10.04 7.37 -6.94
C SER A 104 10.96 7.28 -5.72
N TYR A 105 11.61 6.14 -5.55
CA TYR A 105 12.59 5.91 -4.49
C TYR A 105 13.99 6.22 -5.00
N GLN A 106 14.61 7.29 -4.48
CA GLN A 106 16.02 7.55 -4.75
C GLN A 106 16.87 6.74 -3.77
N LEU A 107 17.72 5.85 -4.30
CA LEU A 107 18.75 5.21 -3.49
C LEU A 107 19.80 6.28 -3.17
N GLN A 108 19.76 6.81 -1.95
CA GLN A 108 20.81 7.69 -1.45
C GLN A 108 22.05 6.82 -1.20
N VAL A 109 22.97 6.79 -2.17
CA VAL A 109 24.30 6.23 -1.97
C VAL A 109 25.12 7.29 -1.26
N SER A 110 25.20 7.19 0.07
CA SER A 110 26.17 7.98 0.85
C SER A 110 27.58 7.53 0.45
N GLY A 111 28.31 8.41 -0.23
CA GLY A 111 29.74 8.24 -0.53
C GLY A 111 30.62 8.38 0.70
#